data_AF-A0A1H6H3I8-F1
#
_entry.id   AF-A0A1H6H3I8-F1
#
_cell.length_a   1.000
_cell.length_b   1.000
_cell.length_c   1.000
_cell.angle_alpha   90.00
_cell.angle_beta   90.00
_cell.angle_gamma   90.00
#
_symmetry.space_group_name_H-M   'P 1'
#
loop_
_entity.id
_entity.type
_entity.pdbx_description
1 polymer ?
#
loop_
_entity_poly.entity_id
_entity_poly.type
_entity_poly.pdbx_seq_one_letter_code
_entity_poly.pdbx_strand_id
1 'polypeptide(L)'
;MKKHIFIAAASAALFLTSCNKEKKATDASTTVDSIASKPSDSAAVAGTQDEIVKSTSKDKNGKTLEMTFNNTKNTATVVFNNETIELQGQKPASGIWYKNDHYELRGKGEEIELTKDGKTVFKK
;
A
#
# COMPACT_ATOMS: atom_id res chain seq x y z
N MET A 1 -39.85 -9.89 -35.56
CA MET A 1 -39.79 -8.45 -35.88
C MET A 1 -40.52 -7.67 -34.80
N LYS A 2 -39.88 -6.66 -34.19
CA LYS A 2 -40.47 -5.38 -33.70
C LYS A 2 -39.37 -4.59 -32.99
N LYS A 3 -38.89 -3.55 -33.66
CA LYS A 3 -38.15 -2.43 -33.04
C LYS A 3 -39.16 -1.58 -32.26
N HIS A 4 -38.70 -0.77 -31.30
CA HIS A 4 -39.22 0.53 -30.80
C HIS A 4 -38.70 0.68 -29.34
N ILE A 5 -38.33 1.85 -28.80
CA ILE A 5 -38.01 3.18 -29.34
C ILE A 5 -37.07 3.87 -28.32
N PHE A 6 -36.33 4.90 -28.72
CA PHE A 6 -35.50 5.72 -27.83
C PHE A 6 -36.27 6.33 -26.65
N ILE A 7 -35.66 6.36 -25.46
CA ILE A 7 -35.84 7.47 -24.51
C ILE A 7 -34.44 7.95 -24.10
N ALA A 8 -34.13 9.19 -24.46
CA ALA A 8 -33.01 9.93 -23.88
C ALA A 8 -33.55 10.82 -22.77
N ALA A 9 -32.86 10.85 -21.63
CA ALA A 9 -33.08 11.85 -20.59
C ALA A 9 -31.72 12.21 -19.97
N ALA A 10 -31.21 13.38 -20.33
CA ALA A 10 -30.04 13.96 -19.68
C ALA A 10 -30.47 14.72 -18.42
N SER A 11 -29.63 14.71 -17.38
CA SER A 11 -29.55 15.78 -16.38
C SER A 11 -28.23 15.68 -15.63
N ALA A 12 -27.49 16.79 -15.58
CA ALA A 12 -26.19 16.88 -14.95
C ALA A 12 -26.28 17.54 -13.57
N ALA A 13 -25.41 17.11 -12.66
CA ALA A 13 -25.03 17.90 -11.48
C ALA A 13 -23.61 17.51 -11.03
N LEU A 14 -22.60 18.22 -11.54
CA LEU A 14 -21.24 18.15 -11.01
C LEU A 14 -21.13 19.10 -9.81
N PHE A 15 -21.24 18.56 -8.60
CA PHE A 15 -20.93 19.32 -7.39
C PHE A 15 -19.42 19.29 -7.11
N LEU A 16 -18.71 20.30 -7.61
CA LEU A 16 -17.32 20.58 -7.25
C LEU A 16 -17.28 21.35 -5.93
N THR A 17 -17.24 20.64 -4.80
CA THR A 17 -16.95 21.25 -3.50
C THR A 17 -15.46 21.58 -3.40
N SER A 18 -15.11 22.79 -3.82
CA SER A 18 -13.80 23.39 -3.58
C SER A 18 -13.75 24.00 -2.17
N CYS A 19 -12.87 23.49 -1.32
CA CYS A 19 -12.40 24.20 -0.13
C CYS A 19 -10.90 24.41 -0.25
N ASN A 20 -10.47 25.67 -0.11
CA ASN A 20 -9.11 26.12 -0.41
C ASN A 20 -8.40 26.50 0.89
N LYS A 21 -7.14 26.09 1.03
CA LYS A 21 -6.08 26.54 1.96
C LYS A 21 -6.51 27.35 3.20
N GLU A 22 -6.04 26.87 4.36
CA GLU A 22 -5.21 27.72 5.21
C GLU A 22 -3.86 27.03 5.51
N LYS A 23 -2.78 27.82 5.50
CA LYS A 23 -1.48 27.43 6.02
C LYS A 23 -1.26 28.19 7.32
N LYS A 24 -0.71 27.54 8.35
CA LYS A 24 0.21 28.21 9.26
C LYS A 24 1.33 27.26 9.67
N ALA A 25 2.54 27.76 9.64
CA ALA A 25 3.76 27.05 10.02
C ALA A 25 4.31 27.63 11.33
N THR A 26 5.49 27.14 11.76
CA THR A 26 6.46 27.89 12.60
C THR A 26 6.08 27.93 14.11
N ASP A 27 6.94 27.56 15.08
CA ASP A 27 8.35 27.11 14.99
C ASP A 27 8.80 26.19 16.14
N ALA A 28 10.05 25.74 16.01
CA ALA A 28 10.86 24.93 16.94
C ALA A 28 10.97 25.38 18.41
N SER A 29 11.37 24.45 19.30
CA SER A 29 12.51 24.66 20.22
C SER A 29 13.05 23.35 20.84
N THR A 30 14.38 23.20 20.85
CA THR A 30 15.30 22.68 21.92
C THR A 30 14.76 21.77 23.06
N THR A 31 15.43 20.76 23.64
CA THR A 31 16.78 20.12 23.60
C THR A 31 16.67 18.81 24.45
N VAL A 32 17.67 17.98 24.84
CA VAL A 32 19.16 17.96 24.79
C VAL A 32 19.67 16.50 24.65
N ASP A 33 20.99 16.33 24.50
CA ASP A 33 21.86 15.19 24.89
C ASP A 33 21.40 13.72 24.86
N SER A 34 22.17 12.92 24.11
CA SER A 34 22.92 11.80 24.71
C SER A 34 24.13 11.43 23.86
N ILE A 35 25.31 11.82 24.32
CA ILE A 35 26.61 11.45 23.72
C ILE A 35 26.94 10.01 24.13
N ALA A 36 27.12 9.12 23.16
CA ALA A 36 27.69 7.79 23.40
C ALA A 36 28.56 7.35 22.21
N SER A 37 29.73 7.97 22.09
CA SER A 37 30.74 7.58 21.09
C SER A 37 31.30 6.19 21.39
N LYS A 38 31.28 5.30 20.40
CA LYS A 38 32.29 4.25 20.27
C LYS A 38 32.66 4.04 18.80
N PRO A 39 33.94 4.19 18.42
CA PRO A 39 34.37 4.02 17.04
C PRO A 39 34.56 2.54 16.70
N SER A 40 34.32 2.20 15.44
CA SER A 40 34.92 1.04 14.78
C SER A 40 35.10 1.38 13.31
N ASP A 41 36.35 1.57 12.90
CA ASP A 41 36.72 1.65 11.50
C ASP A 41 36.39 0.34 10.79
N SER A 42 35.56 0.40 9.76
CA SER A 42 35.41 -0.65 8.75
C SER A 42 34.90 -0.02 7.46
N ALA A 43 35.80 0.03 6.48
CA ALA A 43 35.65 0.54 5.12
C ALA A 43 34.22 0.90 4.66
N ALA A 44 33.97 2.19 4.47
CA ALA A 44 32.70 2.72 4.00
C ALA A 44 32.41 2.33 2.54
N VAL A 45 31.73 1.20 2.35
CA VAL A 45 30.75 1.08 1.27
C VAL A 45 29.47 1.73 1.78
N ALA A 46 29.00 2.79 1.11
CA ALA A 46 27.75 3.45 1.44
C ALA A 46 26.55 2.55 1.05
N GLY A 47 26.30 1.53 1.86
CA GLY A 47 25.18 0.62 1.71
C GLY A 47 23.90 1.28 2.19
N THR A 48 22.98 1.57 1.25
CA THR A 48 21.62 1.97 1.58
C THR A 48 20.94 0.82 2.31
N GLN A 49 20.54 1.03 3.56
CA GLN A 49 19.73 0.07 4.31
C GLN A 49 18.34 -0.04 3.66
N ASP A 50 17.81 -1.25 3.53
CA ASP A 50 16.47 -1.47 3.00
C ASP A 50 15.40 -0.84 3.93
N GLU A 51 14.49 -0.07 3.36
CA GLU A 51 13.31 0.45 4.04
C GLU A 51 12.23 -0.65 4.13
N ILE A 52 12.11 -1.27 5.30
CA ILE A 52 11.20 -2.38 5.56
C ILE A 52 10.00 -1.93 6.40
N VAL A 53 8.79 -2.16 5.90
CA VAL A 53 7.53 -1.92 6.63
C VAL A 53 6.77 -3.24 6.81
N LYS A 54 6.38 -3.56 8.05
CA LYS A 54 5.57 -4.73 8.37
C LYS A 54 4.12 -4.33 8.68
N SER A 55 3.17 -5.13 8.21
CA SER A 55 1.74 -4.94 8.44
C SER A 55 1.04 -6.29 8.62
N THR A 56 -0.02 -6.30 9.41
CA THR A 56 -0.84 -7.48 9.66
C THR A 56 -2.31 -7.11 9.49
N SER A 57 -3.03 -7.90 8.71
CA SER A 57 -4.45 -7.75 8.45
C SER A 57 -5.21 -8.98 8.92
N LYS A 58 -6.47 -8.82 9.32
CA LYS A 58 -7.38 -9.93 9.62
C LYS A 58 -8.68 -9.77 8.85
N ASP A 59 -9.17 -10.86 8.26
CA ASP A 59 -10.46 -10.88 7.59
C ASP A 59 -11.61 -11.10 8.59
N LYS A 60 -12.84 -11.01 8.08
CA LYS A 60 -14.07 -11.29 8.85
C LYS A 60 -14.18 -12.72 9.41
N ASN A 61 -13.35 -13.66 8.93
CA ASN A 61 -13.32 -15.06 9.36
C ASN A 61 -12.19 -15.31 10.38
N GLY A 62 -11.43 -14.28 10.77
CA GLY A 62 -10.27 -14.39 11.66
C GLY A 62 -8.99 -14.92 11.00
N LYS A 63 -8.98 -15.13 9.68
CA LYS A 63 -7.73 -15.44 8.96
C LYS A 63 -6.80 -14.24 9.03
N THR A 64 -5.51 -14.50 9.19
CA THR A 64 -4.47 -13.46 9.26
C THR A 64 -3.68 -13.42 7.97
N LEU A 65 -3.41 -12.22 7.47
CA LEU A 65 -2.52 -11.91 6.35
C LEU A 65 -1.37 -11.07 6.89
N GLU A 66 -0.16 -11.62 6.89
CA GLU A 66 1.05 -10.90 7.28
C GLU A 66 1.76 -10.41 6.02
N MET A 67 2.25 -9.17 6.04
CA MET A 67 2.86 -8.49 4.90
C MET A 67 4.14 -7.79 5.34
N THR A 68 5.21 -7.99 4.59
CA THR A 68 6.46 -7.25 4.72
C THR A 68 6.75 -6.57 3.39
N PHE A 69 6.67 -5.24 3.37
CA PHE A 69 6.99 -4.41 2.22
C PHE A 69 8.45 -3.99 2.31
N ASN A 70 9.18 -4.11 1.20
CA ASN A 70 10.51 -3.56 1.04
C ASN A 70 10.42 -2.42 0.03
N ASN A 71 10.39 -1.19 0.54
CA ASN A 71 10.16 0.01 -0.28
C ASN A 71 11.40 0.34 -1.13
N THR A 72 12.60 -0.05 -0.68
CA THR A 72 13.86 0.10 -1.45
C THR A 72 13.91 -0.81 -2.68
N LYS A 73 13.43 -2.05 -2.55
CA LYS A 73 13.41 -3.05 -3.65
C LYS A 73 12.08 -3.09 -4.41
N ASN A 74 11.07 -2.36 -3.94
CA ASN A 74 9.69 -2.41 -4.43
C ASN A 74 9.11 -3.83 -4.47
N THR A 75 9.32 -4.61 -3.41
CA THR A 75 8.77 -5.97 -3.26
C THR A 75 7.87 -6.08 -2.03
N ALA A 76 7.00 -7.09 -2.03
CA ALA A 76 6.20 -7.47 -0.87
C ALA A 76 6.31 -8.98 -0.65
N THR A 77 6.63 -9.39 0.57
CA THR A 77 6.50 -10.78 1.02
C THR A 77 5.22 -10.90 1.84
N VAL A 78 4.38 -11.85 1.47
CA VAL A 78 3.08 -12.12 2.09
C VAL A 78 3.12 -13.51 2.73
N VAL A 79 2.61 -13.65 3.95
CA VAL A 79 2.37 -14.96 4.59
C VAL A 79 0.88 -15.15 4.81
N PHE A 80 0.32 -16.21 4.23
CA PHE A 80 -1.11 -16.51 4.28
C PHE A 80 -1.36 -18.02 4.31
N ASN A 81 -2.15 -18.51 5.29
CA ASN A 81 -2.37 -19.96 5.52
C ASN A 81 -1.07 -20.79 5.49
N ASN A 82 0.00 -20.30 6.11
CA ASN A 82 1.34 -20.92 6.14
C ASN A 82 2.08 -20.98 4.77
N GLU A 83 1.54 -20.38 3.72
CA GLU A 83 2.22 -20.17 2.43
C GLU A 83 2.93 -18.81 2.43
N THR A 84 4.23 -18.78 2.11
CA THR A 84 5.02 -17.55 1.93
C THR A 84 5.10 -17.23 0.44
N ILE A 85 4.70 -16.02 0.06
CA ILE A 85 4.51 -15.58 -1.32
C ILE A 85 5.32 -14.30 -1.54
N GLU A 86 6.25 -14.31 -2.51
CA GLU A 86 6.96 -13.10 -2.93
C GLU A 86 6.26 -12.45 -4.12
N LEU A 87 6.10 -11.12 -4.05
CA LEU A 87 5.39 -10.30 -5.03
C LEU A 87 6.23 -9.11 -5.47
N GLN A 88 6.21 -8.81 -6.76
CA GLN A 88 6.91 -7.68 -7.38
C GLN A 88 5.97 -6.48 -7.50
N GLY A 89 6.43 -5.30 -7.08
CA GLY A 89 5.66 -4.07 -7.11
C GLY A 89 5.33 -3.62 -8.54
N GLN A 90 4.10 -3.18 -8.73
CA GLN A 90 3.55 -2.71 -10.00
C GLN A 90 3.32 -1.20 -9.95
N LYS A 91 2.91 -0.59 -11.07
CA LYS A 91 2.55 0.83 -11.14
C LYS A 91 1.03 1.02 -11.24
N PRO A 92 0.28 1.05 -10.12
CA PRO A 92 -1.15 1.30 -10.13
C PRO A 92 -1.45 2.79 -10.34
N ALA A 93 -2.69 3.10 -10.74
CA ALA A 93 -3.19 4.48 -10.74
C ALA A 93 -3.49 5.03 -9.32
N SER A 94 -3.69 4.14 -8.34
CA SER A 94 -3.94 4.48 -6.93
C SER A 94 -3.71 3.27 -6.02
N GLY A 95 -3.22 3.54 -4.80
CA GLY A 95 -2.99 2.52 -3.77
C GLY A 95 -1.75 1.67 -4.04
N ILE A 96 -1.67 0.52 -3.37
CA ILE A 96 -0.60 -0.47 -3.56
C ILE A 96 -1.00 -1.53 -4.58
N TRP A 97 0.00 -2.07 -5.29
CA TRP A 97 -0.18 -3.21 -6.17
C TRP A 97 1.13 -3.99 -6.27
N TYR A 98 1.09 -5.26 -5.87
CA TYR A 98 2.19 -6.21 -6.03
C TYR A 98 1.65 -7.49 -6.64
N LYS A 99 2.41 -8.16 -7.52
CA LYS A 99 1.98 -9.43 -8.12
C LYS A 99 3.13 -10.39 -8.41
N ASN A 100 2.79 -11.65 -8.63
CA ASN A 100 3.59 -12.63 -9.37
C ASN A 100 2.67 -13.34 -10.39
N ASP A 101 3.06 -14.52 -10.89
CA ASP A 101 2.29 -15.25 -11.91
C ASP A 101 0.95 -15.79 -11.40
N HIS A 102 0.85 -16.08 -10.09
CA HIS A 102 -0.32 -16.70 -9.46
C HIS A 102 -1.06 -15.78 -8.49
N TYR A 103 -0.40 -14.75 -7.95
CA TYR A 103 -0.92 -13.94 -6.86
C TYR A 103 -0.90 -12.45 -7.16
N GLU A 104 -1.91 -11.75 -6.66
CA GLU A 104 -2.00 -10.30 -6.73
C GLU A 104 -2.47 -9.72 -5.39
N LEU A 105 -1.66 -8.82 -4.82
CA LEU A 105 -1.98 -8.02 -3.64
C LEU A 105 -2.36 -6.60 -4.08
N ARG A 106 -3.57 -6.18 -3.71
CA ARG A 106 -4.12 -4.84 -3.96
C ARG A 106 -4.54 -4.21 -2.65
N GLY A 107 -4.43 -2.89 -2.53
CA GLY A 107 -4.94 -2.19 -1.36
C GLY A 107 -4.97 -0.68 -1.52
N LYS A 108 -5.79 0.00 -0.71
CA LYS A 108 -5.94 1.46 -0.70
C LYS A 108 -6.43 1.91 0.67
N GLY A 109 -5.63 2.73 1.37
CA GLY A 109 -5.93 3.08 2.76
C GLY A 109 -5.88 1.83 3.64
N GLU A 110 -7.00 1.49 4.28
CA GLU A 110 -7.10 0.30 5.12
C GLU A 110 -7.61 -0.97 4.39
N GLU A 111 -8.16 -0.81 3.18
CA GLU A 111 -8.65 -1.92 2.35
C GLU A 111 -7.47 -2.74 1.83
N ILE A 112 -7.55 -4.07 1.94
CA ILE A 112 -6.54 -4.97 1.36
C ILE A 112 -7.15 -6.27 0.85
N GLU A 113 -6.75 -6.66 -0.36
CA GLU A 113 -7.23 -7.86 -1.05
C GLU A 113 -6.06 -8.65 -1.62
N LEU A 114 -6.03 -9.96 -1.34
CA LEU A 114 -5.15 -10.92 -1.99
C LEU A 114 -6.00 -11.82 -2.89
N THR A 115 -5.64 -11.91 -4.17
CA THR A 115 -6.21 -12.88 -5.10
C THR A 115 -5.18 -13.95 -5.47
N LYS A 116 -5.65 -15.17 -5.73
CA LYS A 116 -4.90 -16.30 -6.29
C LYS A 116 -5.59 -16.74 -7.58
N ASP A 117 -4.87 -16.78 -8.69
CA ASP A 117 -5.38 -17.15 -10.03
C ASP A 117 -6.69 -16.41 -10.38
N GLY A 118 -6.75 -15.11 -10.07
CA GLY A 118 -7.91 -14.24 -10.29
C GLY A 118 -9.08 -14.40 -9.30
N LYS A 119 -8.96 -15.25 -8.26
CA LYS A 119 -9.99 -15.46 -7.23
C LYS A 119 -9.55 -14.83 -5.90
N THR A 120 -10.41 -14.04 -5.29
CA THR A 120 -10.16 -13.47 -3.95
C THR A 120 -9.99 -14.57 -2.91
N VAL A 121 -8.83 -14.62 -2.24
CA VAL A 121 -8.51 -15.56 -1.16
C VAL A 121 -8.42 -14.89 0.21
N PHE A 122 -8.19 -13.57 0.25
CA PHE A 122 -8.27 -12.74 1.46
C PHE A 122 -8.87 -11.38 1.11
N LYS A 123 -9.71 -10.82 1.99
CA LYS A 123 -10.19 -9.43 1.89
C LYS A 123 -10.48 -8.86 3.28
N LYS A 124 -10.00 -7.63 3.53
CA LYS A 124 -10.39 -6.76 4.65
C LYS A 124 -10.91 -5.45 4.08
#